data_AF-A0A3D4P9Y6-F1
#
_entry.id   AF-A0A3D4P9Y6-F1
#
_cell.length_a   1.000
_cell.length_b   1.000
_cell.length_c   1.000
_cell.angle_alpha   90.00
_cell.angle_beta   90.00
_cell.angle_gamma   90.00
#
_symmetry.space_group_name_H-M   'P 1'
#
loop_
_entity.id
_entity.type
_entity.pdbx_description
1 polymer ?
#
loop_
_entity_poly.entity_id
_entity_poly.type
_entity_poly.pdbx_seq_one_letter_code
_entity_poly.pdbx_strand_id
1 'polypeptide(L)'
;QPITTYSSHFHGPRDENSELHLILVDNGRSELIGDADYRNSLKCIRCGACMNTCPVYRRSGGHSYKATVPGPIGSILNPARDAKKYASLPHACSLCASCTNVCPVKIDLHHQLYTWRNKLVLRNLLPATKRIPMHLASFFMQRPKLFSFLGYWGRWKLRITPRFVKYNRFLNAWGRQRELPPAPKHSFRAEYRAKRKAE
;
A
#
# COMPACT_ATOMS: atom_id res chain seq x y z
N GLN A 1 12.51 14.70 -17.58
CA GLN A 1 12.52 13.49 -16.71
C GLN A 1 13.80 12.72 -17.02
N PRO A 2 14.62 12.34 -16.03
CA PRO A 2 15.76 11.47 -16.31
C PRO A 2 15.26 10.10 -16.79
N ILE A 3 15.59 9.80 -18.04
CA ILE A 3 15.26 8.59 -18.79
C ILE A 3 16.10 7.42 -18.22
N THR A 4 15.53 6.21 -18.11
CA THR A 4 16.26 4.99 -17.68
C THR A 4 17.07 4.33 -18.79
N THR A 5 16.85 4.76 -20.02
CA THR A 5 17.69 4.55 -21.19
C THR A 5 18.71 5.68 -21.30
N TYR A 6 19.99 5.33 -21.42
CA TYR A 6 21.01 6.28 -21.84
C TYR A 6 20.77 6.59 -23.32
N SER A 7 20.04 7.67 -23.61
CA SER A 7 19.91 8.22 -24.96
C SER A 7 20.90 9.37 -25.06
N SER A 8 22.13 9.05 -25.46
CA SER A 8 23.14 10.07 -25.75
C SER A 8 23.16 10.33 -27.25
N HIS A 9 23.16 11.62 -27.60
CA HIS A 9 23.47 12.06 -28.96
C HIS A 9 24.99 12.16 -29.19
N PHE A 10 25.77 12.02 -28.13
CA PHE A 10 27.23 11.95 -28.18
C PHE A 10 27.64 10.49 -28.36
N HIS A 11 28.22 10.18 -29.52
CA HIS A 11 28.72 8.86 -29.87
C HIS A 11 30.19 8.65 -29.47
N GLY A 12 30.86 9.70 -28.99
CA GLY A 12 32.26 9.68 -28.60
C GLY A 12 32.71 11.02 -28.01
N PRO A 13 34.01 11.19 -27.75
CA PRO A 13 34.60 12.49 -27.39
C PRO A 13 34.39 13.53 -28.50
N ARG A 14 34.46 14.81 -28.14
CA ARG A 14 34.20 15.93 -29.07
C ARG A 14 35.32 16.11 -30.09
N ASP A 15 36.57 15.95 -29.65
CA ASP A 15 37.81 16.13 -30.40
C ASP A 15 38.92 15.23 -29.83
N GLU A 16 40.07 15.20 -30.50
CA GLU A 16 41.22 14.34 -30.15
C GLU A 16 41.82 14.63 -28.76
N ASN A 17 41.55 15.80 -28.17
CA ASN A 17 42.04 16.21 -26.86
C ASN A 17 40.99 16.04 -25.76
N SER A 18 39.88 15.36 -26.04
CA SER A 18 38.76 15.19 -25.12
C SER A 18 38.51 13.72 -24.82
N GLU A 19 37.94 13.43 -23.65
CA GLU A 19 37.57 12.09 -23.21
C GLU A 19 36.07 12.01 -22.88
N LEU A 20 35.45 10.87 -23.19
CA LEU A 20 34.06 10.56 -22.80
C LEU A 20 34.08 9.49 -21.70
N HIS A 21 33.77 9.89 -20.47
CA HIS A 21 33.65 8.96 -19.36
C HIS A 21 32.21 8.48 -19.18
N LEU A 22 31.96 7.18 -19.33
CA LEU A 22 30.68 6.57 -18.99
C LEU A 22 30.76 5.92 -17.62
N ILE A 23 30.06 6.51 -16.65
CA ILE A 23 29.98 5.97 -15.28
C ILE A 23 28.68 5.17 -15.15
N LEU A 24 28.80 3.85 -15.07
CA LEU A 24 27.68 2.95 -14.83
C LEU A 24 27.57 2.66 -13.33
N VAL A 25 26.43 2.98 -12.73
CA VAL A 25 26.18 2.75 -11.30
C VAL A 25 25.08 1.71 -11.15
N ASP A 26 25.36 0.63 -10.41
CA ASP A 26 24.37 -0.44 -10.18
C ASP A 26 23.20 0.03 -9.31
N ASN A 27 23.49 0.77 -8.22
CA ASN A 27 22.49 1.31 -7.29
C ASN A 27 21.47 0.25 -6.82
N GLY A 28 21.92 -0.98 -6.57
CA GLY A 28 21.11 -2.10 -6.08
C GLY A 28 20.33 -2.85 -7.16
N ARG A 29 20.57 -2.58 -8.45
CA ARG A 29 19.92 -3.30 -9.56
C ARG A 29 20.36 -4.76 -9.65
N SER A 30 21.62 -5.06 -9.37
CA SER A 30 22.15 -6.42 -9.41
C SER A 30 21.53 -7.32 -8.33
N GLU A 31 21.24 -6.78 -7.15
CA GLU A 31 20.48 -7.51 -6.13
C GLU A 31 19.03 -7.73 -6.56
N LEU A 32 18.39 -6.68 -7.13
CA LEU A 32 16.98 -6.74 -7.52
C LEU A 32 16.72 -7.67 -8.71
N ILE A 33 17.67 -7.80 -9.64
CA ILE A 33 17.56 -8.74 -10.77
C ILE A 33 17.71 -10.19 -10.31
N GLY A 34 18.50 -10.43 -9.25
CA GLY A 34 18.63 -11.74 -8.61
C GLY A 34 17.37 -12.19 -7.87
N ASP A 35 16.56 -11.26 -7.37
CA ASP A 35 15.32 -11.56 -6.67
C ASP A 35 14.18 -11.93 -7.65
N ALA A 36 13.73 -13.19 -7.58
CA ALA A 36 12.63 -13.70 -8.41
C ALA A 36 11.33 -12.91 -8.25
N ASP A 37 11.07 -12.39 -7.05
CA ASP A 37 9.85 -11.65 -6.76
C ASP A 37 9.85 -10.26 -7.41
N TYR A 38 11.02 -9.70 -7.72
CA TYR A 38 11.14 -8.29 -8.09
C TYR A 38 11.82 -8.02 -9.42
N ARG A 39 12.53 -8.99 -10.01
CA ARG A 39 13.25 -8.82 -11.30
C ARG A 39 12.38 -8.22 -12.40
N ASN A 40 11.09 -8.54 -12.43
CA ASN A 40 10.16 -8.01 -13.43
C ASN A 40 9.98 -6.48 -13.33
N SER A 41 10.19 -5.87 -12.16
CA SER A 41 10.14 -4.40 -12.01
C SER A 41 11.22 -3.68 -12.84
N LEU A 42 12.33 -4.35 -13.13
CA LEU A 42 13.42 -3.82 -13.94
C LEU A 42 13.09 -3.75 -15.44
N LYS A 43 11.98 -4.37 -15.88
CA LYS A 43 11.46 -4.23 -17.25
C LYS A 43 10.81 -2.86 -17.50
N CYS A 44 10.68 -2.02 -16.47
CA CYS A 44 9.98 -0.75 -16.57
C CYS A 44 10.61 0.20 -17.61
N ILE A 45 9.82 0.53 -18.63
CA ILE A 45 10.15 1.52 -19.67
C ILE A 45 9.69 2.94 -19.32
N ARG A 46 9.25 3.18 -18.09
CA ARG A 46 8.76 4.48 -17.57
C ARG A 46 7.62 5.14 -18.37
N CYS A 47 6.77 4.35 -19.04
CA CYS A 47 5.64 4.87 -19.83
C CYS A 47 4.54 5.60 -19.04
N GLY A 48 4.52 5.49 -17.70
CA GLY A 48 3.55 6.17 -16.84
C GLY A 48 2.14 5.55 -16.77
N ALA A 49 1.84 4.52 -17.57
CA ALA A 49 0.51 3.87 -17.58
C ALA A 49 0.03 3.44 -16.17
N CYS A 50 0.94 2.86 -15.37
CA CYS A 50 0.63 2.44 -14.00
C CYS A 50 0.22 3.61 -13.09
N MET A 51 0.80 4.80 -13.28
CA MET A 51 0.48 6.00 -12.50
C MET A 51 -0.88 6.57 -12.91
N ASN A 52 -1.16 6.62 -14.21
CA ASN A 52 -2.39 7.17 -14.76
C ASN A 52 -3.62 6.34 -14.41
N THR A 53 -3.48 5.03 -14.25
CA THR A 53 -4.61 4.17 -13.83
C THR A 53 -4.76 4.08 -12.30
N CYS A 54 -3.70 4.37 -11.53
CA CYS A 54 -3.71 4.12 -10.09
C CYS A 54 -4.61 5.13 -9.35
N PRO A 55 -5.68 4.69 -8.67
CA PRO A 55 -6.59 5.60 -7.97
C PRO A 55 -5.91 6.33 -6.81
N VAL A 56 -4.96 5.66 -6.13
CA VAL A 56 -4.20 6.26 -5.02
C VAL A 56 -3.31 7.38 -5.55
N TYR A 57 -2.49 7.10 -6.57
CA TYR A 57 -1.59 8.10 -7.15
C TYR A 57 -2.34 9.31 -7.71
N ARG A 58 -3.45 9.09 -8.42
CA ARG A 58 -4.26 10.18 -8.98
C ARG A 58 -4.85 11.12 -7.92
N ARG A 59 -5.04 10.64 -6.69
CA ARG A 59 -5.61 11.43 -5.59
C ARG A 59 -4.54 12.04 -4.69
N SER A 60 -3.44 11.34 -4.45
CA SER A 60 -2.34 11.84 -3.59
C SER A 60 -1.34 12.71 -4.32
N GLY A 61 -1.15 12.49 -5.63
CA GLY A 61 -0.03 13.02 -6.38
C GLY A 61 1.32 12.37 -6.01
N GLY A 62 2.38 12.83 -6.67
CA GLY A 62 3.74 12.28 -6.50
C GLY A 62 4.44 12.70 -5.20
N HIS A 63 4.17 13.92 -4.69
CA HIS A 63 4.84 14.45 -3.50
C HIS A 63 4.61 13.61 -2.23
N SER A 64 3.43 12.99 -2.10
CA SER A 64 3.11 12.13 -0.96
C SER A 64 4.01 10.90 -0.85
N TYR A 65 4.69 10.49 -1.92
CA TYR A 65 5.58 9.32 -1.94
C TYR A 65 6.96 9.61 -1.34
N LYS A 66 7.34 10.90 -1.17
CA LYS A 66 8.67 11.32 -0.65
C LYS A 66 9.86 10.62 -1.32
N ALA A 67 9.71 10.32 -2.60
CA ALA A 67 10.69 9.58 -3.39
C ALA A 67 10.72 10.10 -4.83
N THR A 68 11.89 10.01 -5.47
CA THR A 68 12.11 10.48 -6.85
C THR A 68 11.29 9.72 -7.87
N VAL A 69 11.10 8.42 -7.67
CA VAL A 69 10.23 7.57 -8.49
C VAL A 69 8.94 7.35 -7.71
N PRO A 70 7.81 7.98 -8.07
CA PRO A 70 6.56 7.80 -7.35
C PRO A 70 5.66 6.74 -8.01
N GLY A 71 4.46 6.58 -7.46
CA GLY A 71 3.43 5.69 -8.02
C GLY A 71 3.68 4.19 -7.75
N PRO A 72 2.95 3.31 -8.46
CA PRO A 72 3.04 1.86 -8.21
C PRO A 72 4.45 1.29 -8.43
N ILE A 73 5.13 1.67 -9.51
CA ILE A 73 6.50 1.22 -9.77
C ILE A 73 7.49 1.74 -8.72
N GLY A 74 7.36 3.01 -8.33
CA GLY A 74 8.17 3.59 -7.26
C GLY A 74 7.98 2.89 -5.92
N SER A 75 6.76 2.46 -5.63
CA SER A 75 6.45 1.74 -4.39
C SER A 75 7.05 0.33 -4.32
N ILE A 76 7.65 -0.16 -5.41
CA ILE A 76 8.44 -1.40 -5.46
C ILE A 76 9.94 -1.08 -5.41
N LEU A 77 10.39 -0.13 -6.23
CA LEU A 77 11.82 0.19 -6.36
C LEU A 77 12.39 0.92 -5.13
N ASN A 78 11.62 1.77 -4.47
CA ASN A 78 12.14 2.52 -3.31
C ASN A 78 12.38 1.62 -2.09
N PRO A 79 11.48 0.68 -1.71
CA PRO A 79 11.79 -0.28 -0.65
C PRO A 79 12.95 -1.24 -0.99
N ALA A 80 13.19 -1.53 -2.28
CA ALA A 80 14.37 -2.27 -2.70
C ALA A 80 15.67 -1.50 -2.38
N ARG A 81 15.67 -0.18 -2.55
CA ARG A 81 16.80 0.68 -2.21
C ARG A 81 16.95 0.90 -0.70
N ASP A 82 15.85 1.18 0.00
CA ASP A 82 15.83 1.40 1.44
C ASP A 82 14.46 1.00 2.02
N ALA A 83 14.38 -0.24 2.50
CA ALA A 83 13.15 -0.80 3.02
C ALA A 83 12.65 -0.07 4.27
N LYS A 84 13.55 0.47 5.10
CA LYS A 84 13.17 1.13 6.37
C LYS A 84 12.57 2.50 6.10
N LYS A 85 13.19 3.30 5.24
CA LYS A 85 12.71 4.63 4.86
C LYS A 85 11.40 4.59 4.09
N TYR A 86 11.20 3.58 3.25
CA TYR A 86 10.06 3.48 2.34
C TYR A 86 9.04 2.39 2.72
N ALA A 87 9.09 1.87 3.95
CA ALA A 87 8.21 0.81 4.45
C ALA A 87 6.71 1.13 4.29
N SER A 88 6.31 2.39 4.30
CA SER A 88 4.89 2.77 4.18
C SER A 88 4.34 2.67 2.75
N LEU A 89 5.18 2.78 1.72
CA LEU A 89 4.73 2.89 0.32
C LEU A 89 3.94 1.66 -0.17
N PRO A 90 4.40 0.41 0.04
CA PRO A 90 3.63 -0.77 -0.39
C PRO A 90 2.26 -0.85 0.27
N HIS A 91 2.11 -0.30 1.47
CA HIS A 91 0.85 -0.30 2.22
C HIS A 91 -0.14 0.80 1.81
N ALA A 92 0.28 1.80 1.05
CA ALA A 92 -0.62 2.81 0.50
C ALA A 92 -1.47 2.26 -0.67
N CYS A 93 -1.03 1.18 -1.33
CA CYS A 93 -1.74 0.57 -2.45
C CYS A 93 -3.08 -0.05 -2.04
N SER A 94 -4.13 0.06 -2.87
CA SER A 94 -5.39 -0.66 -2.66
C SER A 94 -5.37 -2.12 -3.15
N LEU A 95 -4.29 -2.54 -3.84
CA LEU A 95 -4.15 -3.84 -4.50
C LEU A 95 -5.25 -4.14 -5.54
N CYS A 96 -5.82 -3.12 -6.19
CA CYS A 96 -6.85 -3.31 -7.23
C CYS A 96 -6.34 -3.89 -8.57
N ALA A 97 -5.06 -4.24 -8.69
CA ALA A 97 -4.41 -4.83 -9.87
C ALA A 97 -4.45 -4.02 -11.20
N SER A 98 -5.11 -2.86 -11.25
CA SER A 98 -5.25 -2.07 -12.49
C SER A 98 -3.91 -1.74 -13.15
N CYS A 99 -2.89 -1.40 -12.36
CA CYS A 99 -1.55 -1.07 -12.87
C CYS A 99 -0.85 -2.24 -13.57
N THR A 100 -1.10 -3.48 -13.14
CA THR A 100 -0.56 -4.68 -13.78
C THR A 100 -1.27 -4.96 -15.08
N ASN A 101 -2.60 -4.80 -15.11
CA ASN A 101 -3.39 -5.03 -16.32
C ASN A 101 -2.97 -4.10 -17.47
N VAL A 102 -2.75 -2.80 -17.18
CA VAL A 102 -2.38 -1.80 -18.21
C VAL A 102 -0.90 -1.78 -18.56
N CYS A 103 -0.06 -2.58 -17.90
CA CYS A 103 1.38 -2.52 -18.12
C CYS A 103 1.76 -3.10 -19.49
N PRO A 104 2.36 -2.32 -20.41
CA PRO A 104 2.70 -2.82 -21.75
C PRO A 104 3.80 -3.87 -21.72
N VAL A 105 4.70 -3.80 -20.73
CA VAL A 105 5.82 -4.74 -20.54
C VAL A 105 5.53 -5.79 -19.45
N LYS A 106 4.25 -5.99 -19.12
CA LYS A 106 3.73 -7.10 -18.29
C LYS A 106 4.40 -7.22 -16.90
N ILE A 107 4.62 -6.09 -16.24
CA ILE A 107 5.10 -6.07 -14.84
C ILE A 107 3.93 -6.38 -13.91
N ASP A 108 4.11 -7.40 -13.09
CA ASP A 108 3.19 -7.89 -12.06
C ASP A 108 3.16 -7.01 -10.79
N LEU A 109 3.11 -5.68 -10.98
CA LEU A 109 3.19 -4.65 -9.93
C LEU A 109 2.39 -4.96 -8.65
N HIS A 110 1.13 -5.39 -8.76
CA HIS A 110 0.30 -5.66 -7.59
C HIS A 110 0.76 -6.86 -6.76
N HIS A 111 1.27 -7.93 -7.41
CA HIS A 111 1.88 -9.06 -6.72
C HIS A 111 3.16 -8.64 -6.00
N GLN A 112 4.03 -7.90 -6.67
CA GLN A 112 5.28 -7.42 -6.06
C GLN A 112 5.02 -6.49 -4.86
N LEU A 113 4.01 -5.62 -4.95
CA LEU A 113 3.59 -4.77 -3.83
C LEU A 113 3.04 -5.60 -2.66
N TYR A 114 2.28 -6.65 -2.95
CA TYR A 114 1.82 -7.60 -1.93
C TYR A 114 2.99 -8.33 -1.27
N THR A 115 3.94 -8.84 -2.06
CA THR A 115 5.17 -9.49 -1.55
C THR A 115 5.97 -8.55 -0.66
N TRP A 116 6.12 -7.28 -1.05
CA TRP A 116 6.76 -6.27 -0.20
C TRP A 116 6.08 -6.11 1.15
N ARG A 117 4.74 -6.12 1.22
CA ARG A 117 4.03 -6.08 2.51
C ARG A 117 4.45 -7.23 3.41
N ASN A 118 4.58 -8.44 2.85
CA ASN A 118 5.04 -9.62 3.60
C ASN A 118 6.51 -9.48 4.03
N LYS A 119 7.42 -9.12 3.10
CA LYS A 119 8.84 -8.93 3.44
C LYS A 119 9.06 -7.86 4.51
N LEU A 120 8.30 -6.77 4.49
CA LEU A 120 8.39 -5.72 5.52
C LEU A 120 7.92 -6.19 6.90
N VAL A 121 6.88 -7.03 6.97
CA VAL A 121 6.45 -7.67 8.24
C VAL A 121 7.58 -8.56 8.76
N LEU A 122 8.11 -9.45 7.92
CA LEU A 122 9.16 -10.41 8.30
C LEU A 122 10.44 -9.72 8.76
N ARG A 123 10.77 -8.57 8.16
CA ARG A 123 11.92 -7.73 8.55
C ARG A 123 11.66 -6.86 9.78
N ASN A 124 10.51 -6.98 10.45
CA ASN A 124 10.11 -6.15 11.59
C ASN A 124 10.15 -4.63 11.30
N LEU A 125 9.91 -4.23 10.05
CA LEU A 125 9.93 -2.82 9.62
C LEU A 125 8.56 -2.13 9.76
N LEU A 126 7.59 -2.80 10.37
CA LEU A 126 6.28 -2.23 10.65
C LEU A 126 6.20 -1.69 12.08
N PRO A 127 5.69 -0.47 12.27
CA PRO A 127 5.54 0.09 13.60
C PRO A 127 4.53 -0.73 14.43
N ALA A 128 4.79 -0.82 15.74
CA ALA A 128 3.93 -1.54 16.68
C ALA A 128 2.48 -1.03 16.66
N THR A 129 2.30 0.27 16.41
CA THR A 129 0.99 0.93 16.25
C THR A 129 0.14 0.35 15.12
N LYS A 130 0.76 -0.28 14.11
CA LYS A 130 0.06 -0.96 13.03
C LYS A 130 0.03 -2.48 13.24
N ARG A 131 1.16 -3.06 13.67
CA ARG A 131 1.30 -4.51 13.87
C ARG A 131 0.31 -5.02 14.92
N ILE A 132 0.22 -4.39 16.09
CA ILE A 132 -0.61 -4.87 17.20
C ILE A 132 -2.11 -4.87 16.85
N PRO A 133 -2.71 -3.76 16.34
CA PRO A 133 -4.12 -3.78 15.95
C PRO A 133 -4.43 -4.78 14.85
N MET A 134 -3.52 -4.99 13.88
CA MET A 134 -3.71 -5.97 12.81
C MET A 134 -3.72 -7.42 13.35
N HIS A 135 -2.81 -7.77 14.26
CA HIS A 135 -2.83 -9.10 14.89
C HIS A 135 -4.09 -9.31 15.74
N LEU A 136 -4.49 -8.31 16.53
CA LEU A 136 -5.73 -8.38 17.30
C LEU A 136 -6.95 -8.53 16.40
N ALA A 137 -7.05 -7.72 15.34
CA ALA A 137 -8.12 -7.83 14.37
C ALA A 137 -8.18 -9.23 13.74
N SER A 138 -7.03 -9.77 13.32
CA SER A 138 -6.93 -11.14 12.80
C SER A 138 -7.42 -12.18 13.81
N PHE A 139 -6.95 -12.11 15.06
CA PHE A 139 -7.34 -13.01 16.15
C PHE A 139 -8.87 -13.00 16.41
N PHE A 140 -9.49 -11.83 16.38
CA PHE A 140 -10.95 -11.70 16.58
C PHE A 140 -11.75 -12.16 15.37
N MET A 141 -11.33 -11.78 14.15
CA MET A 141 -12.05 -12.07 12.92
C MET A 141 -12.02 -13.56 12.55
N GLN A 142 -10.95 -14.27 12.93
CA GLN A 142 -10.85 -15.73 12.74
C GLN A 142 -11.76 -16.53 13.69
N ARG A 143 -12.35 -15.91 14.72
CA ARG A 143 -13.22 -16.58 15.71
C ARG A 143 -14.66 -16.06 15.62
N PRO A 144 -15.55 -16.69 14.83
CA PRO A 144 -16.90 -16.19 14.61
C PRO A 144 -17.74 -15.98 15.87
N LYS A 145 -17.64 -16.90 16.85
CA LYS A 145 -18.36 -16.80 18.13
C LYS A 145 -17.91 -15.56 18.92
N LEU A 146 -16.59 -15.37 19.08
CA LEU A 146 -16.00 -14.23 19.75
C LEU A 146 -16.35 -12.91 19.04
N PHE A 147 -16.21 -12.87 17.72
CA PHE A 147 -16.60 -11.69 16.92
C PHE A 147 -18.08 -11.33 17.11
N SER A 148 -18.97 -12.33 17.12
CA SER A 148 -20.41 -12.10 17.31
C SER A 148 -20.75 -11.60 18.72
N PHE A 149 -20.07 -12.13 19.74
CA PHE A 149 -20.22 -11.72 21.14
C PHE A 149 -19.73 -10.29 21.36
N LEU A 150 -18.50 -9.98 20.92
CA LEU A 150 -17.94 -8.63 21.02
C LEU A 150 -18.75 -7.63 20.20
N GLY A 151 -19.24 -8.02 19.02
CA GLY A 151 -20.13 -7.18 18.23
C GLY A 151 -21.47 -6.89 18.91
N TYR A 152 -22.01 -7.83 19.70
CA TYR A 152 -23.22 -7.63 20.50
C TYR A 152 -22.99 -6.59 21.59
N TRP A 153 -21.94 -6.77 22.39
CA TRP A 153 -21.56 -5.83 23.43
C TRP A 153 -21.15 -4.48 22.87
N GLY A 154 -20.46 -4.45 21.73
CA GLY A 154 -20.07 -3.24 21.03
C GLY A 154 -21.28 -2.40 20.64
N ARG A 155 -22.31 -3.02 20.03
CA ARG A 155 -23.57 -2.33 19.70
C ARG A 155 -24.30 -1.79 20.92
N TRP A 156 -24.34 -2.55 22.02
CA TRP A 156 -24.92 -2.07 23.27
C TRP A 156 -24.14 -0.89 23.84
N LYS A 157 -22.81 -1.00 23.94
CA LYS A 157 -21.93 0.08 24.42
C LYS A 157 -22.08 1.35 23.58
N LEU A 158 -22.07 1.26 22.24
CA LEU A 158 -22.23 2.43 21.36
C LEU A 158 -23.54 3.21 21.59
N ARG A 159 -24.61 2.55 22.02
CA ARG A 159 -25.90 3.19 22.35
C ARG A 159 -25.84 3.97 23.65
N ILE A 160 -25.22 3.39 24.68
CA ILE A 160 -25.14 3.99 26.03
C ILE A 160 -23.99 4.99 26.18
N THR A 161 -22.95 4.91 25.35
CA THR A 161 -21.77 5.77 25.50
C THR A 161 -22.16 7.24 25.24
N PRO A 162 -21.86 8.16 26.19
CA PRO A 162 -22.13 9.58 26.04
C PRO A 162 -21.47 10.21 24.80
N ARG A 163 -22.06 11.29 24.30
CA ARG A 163 -21.58 11.99 23.09
C ARG A 163 -20.12 12.47 23.23
N PHE A 164 -19.73 13.00 24.39
CA PHE A 164 -18.38 13.51 24.62
C PHE A 164 -17.29 12.42 24.56
N VAL A 165 -17.60 11.19 24.95
CA VAL A 165 -16.67 10.05 24.84
C VAL A 165 -16.59 9.56 23.39
N LYS A 166 -17.73 9.48 22.69
CA LYS A 166 -17.78 9.04 21.28
C LYS A 166 -17.04 9.99 20.34
N TYR A 167 -17.09 11.29 20.60
CA TYR A 167 -16.47 12.33 19.75
C TYR A 167 -15.24 12.97 20.40
N ASN A 168 -14.58 12.24 21.31
CA ASN A 168 -13.33 12.71 21.90
C ASN A 168 -12.23 12.74 20.81
N ARG A 169 -11.73 13.95 20.51
CA ARG A 169 -10.69 14.22 19.49
C ARG A 169 -9.39 13.42 19.67
N PHE A 170 -9.11 12.95 20.89
CA PHE A 170 -7.89 12.20 21.22
C PHE A 170 -8.07 10.69 21.08
N LEU A 171 -9.26 10.16 21.39
CA LEU A 171 -9.53 8.72 21.38
C LEU A 171 -10.18 8.24 20.07
N ASN A 172 -10.90 9.13 19.38
CA ASN A 172 -11.62 8.78 18.16
C ASN A 172 -11.29 9.77 17.03
N ALA A 173 -10.31 9.41 16.20
CA ALA A 173 -9.96 10.18 15.02
C ALA A 173 -11.12 10.25 13.99
N TRP A 174 -11.95 9.21 13.90
CA TRP A 174 -13.12 9.18 13.00
C TRP A 174 -14.16 10.23 13.38
N GLY A 175 -14.35 10.44 14.69
CA GLY A 175 -15.31 11.40 15.24
C GLY A 175 -14.92 12.88 15.05
N ARG A 176 -13.74 13.20 14.49
CA ARG A 176 -13.30 14.59 14.29
C ARG A 176 -14.07 15.33 13.20
N GLN A 177 -14.47 14.61 12.15
CA GLN A 177 -15.11 15.17 10.95
C GLN A 177 -16.38 14.40 10.55
N ARG A 178 -16.74 13.34 11.27
CA ARG A 178 -17.84 12.44 10.91
C ARG A 178 -18.67 12.09 12.13
N GLU A 179 -19.99 12.13 11.98
CA GLU A 179 -20.92 11.57 12.96
C GLU A 179 -21.10 10.07 12.74
N LEU A 180 -21.24 9.32 13.83
CA LEU A 180 -21.54 7.89 13.76
C LEU A 180 -23.05 7.69 13.61
N PRO A 181 -23.51 6.81 12.69
CA PRO A 181 -24.92 6.47 12.62
C PRO A 181 -25.39 5.81 13.94
N PRO A 182 -26.69 5.90 14.26
CA PRO A 182 -27.22 5.24 15.45
C PRO A 182 -26.96 3.74 15.37
N ALA A 183 -26.41 3.18 16.46
CA ALA A 183 -26.07 1.75 16.49
C ALA A 183 -27.37 0.90 16.43
N PRO A 184 -27.48 -0.06 15.48
CA PRO A 184 -28.69 -0.84 15.30
C PRO A 184 -28.93 -1.80 16.48
N LYS A 185 -30.21 -2.06 16.78
CA LYS A 185 -30.63 -2.98 17.87
C LYS A 185 -30.18 -4.41 17.60
N HIS A 186 -30.34 -4.86 16.36
CA HIS A 186 -29.99 -6.20 15.91
C HIS A 186 -28.83 -6.15 14.92
N SER A 187 -28.03 -7.21 14.87
CA SER A 187 -27.07 -7.39 13.79
C SER A 187 -27.77 -7.94 12.56
N PHE A 188 -27.23 -7.68 11.36
CA PHE A 188 -27.70 -8.30 10.12
C PHE A 188 -27.90 -9.82 10.24
N ARG A 189 -26.96 -10.55 10.88
CA ARG A 189 -27.09 -12.00 11.10
C ARG A 189 -28.28 -12.40 11.97
N ALA A 190 -28.63 -11.56 12.94
CA ALA A 190 -29.77 -11.80 13.82
C ALA A 190 -31.09 -11.53 13.08
N GLU A 191 -31.17 -10.42 12.35
CA GLU A 191 -32.32 -10.09 11.50
C GLU A 191 -32.54 -11.14 10.41
N TYR A 192 -31.47 -11.56 9.73
CA TYR A 192 -31.53 -12.59 8.71
C TYR A 192 -32.04 -13.93 9.25
N ARG A 193 -31.58 -14.36 10.43
CA ARG A 193 -32.07 -15.59 11.08
C ARG A 193 -33.52 -15.46 11.55
N ALA A 194 -33.95 -14.27 11.98
CA ALA A 194 -35.34 -14.04 12.38
C ALA A 194 -36.27 -14.13 11.16
N LYS A 195 -35.90 -13.51 10.03
CA LYS A 195 -36.66 -13.60 8.77
C LYS A 195 -36.78 -15.05 8.27
N ARG A 196 -35.66 -15.79 8.23
CA ARG A 196 -35.64 -17.21 7.84
C ARG A 196 -36.44 -18.17 8.73
N LYS A 197 -36.82 -17.75 9.94
CA LYS A 197 -37.67 -18.54 10.85
C LYS A 197 -39.14 -18.16 10.75
N ALA A 198 -39.43 -17.01 10.14
CA ALA A 198 -40.78 -16.51 9.91
C ALA A 198 -41.34 -16.96 8.54
N GLU A 199 -40.45 -17.31 7.61
CA GLU A 199 -40.72 -18.14 6.42
C GLU A 199 -40.81 -19.62 6.81
#